data_AF-A0A940P836-F1
#
_entry.id   AF-A0A940P836-F1
#
_cell.length_a   1.000
_cell.length_b   1.000
_cell.length_c   1.000
_cell.angle_alpha   90.00
_cell.angle_beta   90.00
_cell.angle_gamma   90.00
#
_symmetry.space_group_name_H-M   'P 1'
#
loop_
_entity.id
_entity.type
_entity.pdbx_description
1 polymer ?
#
loop_
_entity_poly.entity_id
_entity_poly.type
_entity_poly.pdbx_seq_one_letter_code
_entity_poly.pdbx_strand_id
1 'polypeptide(L)'
;MDTTALANLLFPDITKTIGDYETIYPPRDLPEGAVVTRIAPSPTGFVHLGNLYNAIGERLAHQTGGVFYLRIEDTDQKREVEGAVEAVIDAMTFYGVHFDEGATADG
;
A
#
# COMPACT_ATOMS: atom_id res chain seq x y z
N MET A 1 -29.88 -20.50 -4.10
CA MET A 1 -28.82 -20.51 -5.12
C MET A 1 -27.59 -21.08 -4.45
N ASP A 2 -27.03 -22.16 -4.98
CA ASP A 2 -25.82 -22.77 -4.43
C ASP A 2 -24.61 -21.94 -4.88
N THR A 3 -24.06 -21.16 -3.95
CA THR A 3 -22.91 -20.27 -4.21
C THR A 3 -21.62 -21.04 -4.43
N THR A 4 -21.52 -22.26 -3.91
CA THR A 4 -20.34 -23.13 -4.08
C THR A 4 -20.32 -23.73 -5.47
N ALA A 5 -21.47 -24.23 -5.94
CA ALA A 5 -21.61 -24.71 -7.32
C ALA A 5 -21.32 -23.59 -8.34
N LEU A 6 -21.79 -22.36 -8.06
CA LEU A 6 -21.53 -21.20 -8.92
C LEU A 6 -20.04 -20.81 -8.91
N ALA A 7 -19.38 -20.79 -7.75
CA ALA A 7 -17.96 -20.49 -7.65
C ALA A 7 -17.09 -21.50 -8.41
N ASN A 8 -17.39 -22.80 -8.29
CA ASN A 8 -16.68 -23.86 -9.00
C ASN A 8 -16.87 -23.77 -10.52
N LEU A 9 -18.02 -23.27 -10.99
CA LEU A 9 -18.28 -23.04 -12.41
C LEU A 9 -17.53 -21.82 -12.94
N LEU A 10 -17.49 -20.71 -12.17
CA LEU A 10 -16.85 -19.47 -12.58
C LEU A 10 -15.31 -19.54 -12.50
N PHE A 11 -14.79 -20.30 -11.56
CA PHE A 11 -13.36 -20.33 -11.24
C PHE A 11 -12.84 -21.77 -11.11
N PRO A 12 -12.94 -22.60 -12.18
CA PRO A 12 -12.59 -24.02 -12.11
C PRO A 12 -11.10 -24.26 -11.81
N ASP A 13 -10.24 -23.29 -12.12
CA ASP A 13 -8.79 -23.41 -11.95
C ASP A 13 -8.29 -22.87 -10.59
N ILE A 14 -9.17 -22.29 -9.77
CA ILE A 14 -8.80 -21.83 -8.42
C ILE A 14 -8.79 -23.03 -7.48
N THR A 15 -7.59 -23.58 -7.32
CA THR A 15 -7.30 -24.74 -6.46
C THR A 15 -6.80 -24.37 -5.07
N LYS A 16 -6.36 -23.12 -4.89
CA LYS A 16 -5.86 -22.62 -3.60
C LYS A 16 -7.03 -22.36 -2.65
N THR A 17 -6.89 -22.90 -1.46
CA THR A 17 -7.75 -22.67 -0.31
C THR A 17 -7.37 -21.37 0.41
N ILE A 18 -8.21 -20.95 1.35
CA ILE A 18 -7.91 -19.82 2.23
C ILE A 18 -6.61 -20.09 3.02
N GLY A 19 -6.45 -21.31 3.55
CA GLY A 19 -5.27 -21.69 4.33
C GLY A 19 -3.96 -21.67 3.52
N ASP A 20 -4.01 -21.93 2.21
CA ASP A 20 -2.85 -21.77 1.34
C ASP A 20 -2.38 -20.31 1.30
N TYR A 21 -3.32 -19.37 1.24
CA TYR A 21 -2.99 -17.94 1.25
C TYR A 21 -2.54 -17.44 2.61
N GLU A 22 -3.09 -17.95 3.71
CA GLU A 22 -2.59 -17.66 5.06
C GLU A 22 -1.15 -18.15 5.26
N THR A 23 -0.75 -19.21 4.55
CA THR A 23 0.63 -19.71 4.55
C THR A 23 1.56 -18.86 3.67
N ILE A 24 1.08 -18.44 2.49
CA ILE A 24 1.85 -17.58 1.56
C ILE A 24 2.02 -16.16 2.13
N TYR A 25 1.00 -15.66 2.85
CA TYR A 25 0.95 -14.33 3.44
C TYR A 25 0.70 -14.45 4.94
N PRO A 26 1.71 -14.86 5.72
CA PRO A 26 1.56 -15.01 7.15
C PRO A 26 1.28 -13.66 7.82
N PRO A 27 0.69 -13.66 9.04
CA PRO A 27 0.63 -12.48 9.87
C PRO A 27 2.01 -11.85 10.02
N ARG A 28 2.03 -10.51 10.09
CA ARG A 28 3.28 -9.78 10.23
C ARG A 28 3.92 -10.03 11.58
N ASP A 29 5.24 -10.17 11.57
CA ASP A 29 6.05 -10.22 12.78
C ASP A 29 6.25 -8.79 13.32
N LEU A 30 5.20 -8.25 13.95
CA LEU A 30 5.19 -6.91 14.55
C LEU A 30 4.79 -6.99 16.03
N PRO A 31 5.24 -6.03 16.86
CA PRO A 31 4.81 -5.94 18.26
C PRO A 31 3.28 -5.86 18.39
N GLU A 32 2.75 -6.36 19.52
CA GLU A 32 1.33 -6.21 19.83
C GLU A 32 0.96 -4.71 19.89
N GLY A 33 -0.10 -4.33 19.18
CA GLY A 33 -0.54 -2.93 19.06
C GLY A 33 0.23 -2.09 18.04
N ALA A 34 1.18 -2.68 17.30
CA ALA A 34 1.84 -2.02 16.17
C ALA A 34 0.83 -1.61 15.09
N VAL A 35 0.94 -0.38 14.61
CA VAL A 35 0.01 0.18 13.62
C VAL A 35 0.66 0.20 12.25
N VAL A 36 -0.02 -0.40 11.27
CA VAL A 36 0.36 -0.32 9.85
C VAL A 36 -0.47 0.75 9.17
N THR A 37 0.17 1.79 8.64
CA THR A 37 -0.49 2.91 7.95
C THR A 37 0.06 3.09 6.55
N ARG A 38 -0.64 3.84 5.70
CA ARG A 38 -0.15 4.19 4.36
C ARG A 38 -0.59 5.57 3.93
N ILE A 39 0.24 6.22 3.14
CA ILE A 39 -0.21 7.21 2.17
C ILE A 39 -0.34 6.55 0.80
N ALA A 40 -1.40 6.89 0.07
CA ALA A 40 -1.69 6.29 -1.22
C ALA A 40 -1.97 7.35 -2.30
N PRO A 41 -0.96 8.13 -2.74
CA PRO A 41 -1.16 9.16 -3.74
C PRO A 41 -1.27 8.56 -5.14
N SER A 42 -2.07 9.19 -6.00
CA SER A 42 -2.09 8.87 -7.43
C SER A 42 -1.01 9.69 -8.15
N PRO A 43 -0.31 9.14 -9.16
CA PRO A 43 0.80 9.81 -9.85
C PRO A 43 0.31 10.85 -10.89
N THR A 44 -0.66 11.68 -10.50
CA THR A 44 -1.39 12.58 -11.42
C THR A 44 -1.01 14.05 -11.26
N GLY A 45 0.07 14.35 -10.53
CA GLY A 45 0.50 15.72 -10.28
C GLY A 45 1.29 15.89 -8.99
N PHE A 46 1.25 17.11 -8.43
CA PHE A 46 2.09 17.52 -7.31
C PHE A 46 1.54 17.11 -5.95
N VAL A 47 2.44 16.86 -5.00
CA VAL A 47 2.12 16.70 -3.58
C VAL A 47 1.60 18.03 -3.02
N HIS A 48 0.38 18.03 -2.49
CA HIS A 48 -0.22 19.18 -1.82
C HIS A 48 -0.35 18.96 -0.31
N LEU A 49 -0.72 20.01 0.44
CA LEU A 49 -0.83 19.97 1.90
C LEU A 49 -1.72 18.82 2.41
N GLY A 50 -2.82 18.50 1.71
CA GLY A 50 -3.67 17.36 2.05
C GLY A 50 -2.94 16.00 2.02
N ASN A 51 -1.98 15.79 1.12
CA ASN A 51 -1.15 14.58 1.12
C ASN A 51 -0.26 14.55 2.36
N LEU A 52 0.39 15.67 2.69
CA LEU A 52 1.27 15.77 3.87
C LEU A 52 0.50 15.59 5.18
N TYR A 53 -0.71 16.12 5.26
CA TYR A 53 -1.58 15.88 6.42
C TYR A 53 -1.88 14.39 6.59
N ASN A 54 -2.21 13.67 5.50
CA ASN A 54 -2.43 12.23 5.55
C ASN A 54 -1.16 11.45 5.90
N ALA A 55 0.02 11.96 5.56
CA ALA A 55 1.30 11.37 5.92
C ALA A 55 1.58 11.40 7.44
N ILE A 56 0.76 12.06 8.26
CA ILE A 56 0.89 12.01 9.73
C ILE A 56 0.79 10.58 10.29
N GLY A 57 0.15 9.67 9.54
CA GLY A 57 0.11 8.25 9.86
C GLY A 57 1.49 7.60 9.97
N GLU A 58 2.52 8.19 9.36
CA GLU A 58 3.92 7.76 9.48
C GLU A 58 4.37 7.78 10.95
N ARG A 59 4.09 8.88 11.67
CA ARG A 59 4.50 9.02 13.08
C ARG A 59 3.80 7.99 13.95
N LEU A 60 2.54 7.69 13.67
CA LEU A 60 1.78 6.67 14.39
C LEU A 60 2.37 5.27 14.18
N ALA A 61 2.75 4.93 12.95
CA ALA A 61 3.37 3.64 12.65
C ALA A 61 4.71 3.51 13.40
N HIS A 62 5.63 4.46 13.21
CA HIS A 62 6.96 4.38 13.83
C HIS A 62 6.94 4.45 15.36
N GLN A 63 6.02 5.22 15.97
CA GLN A 63 5.88 5.28 17.43
C GLN A 63 5.40 3.96 18.05
N THR A 64 4.75 3.09 17.27
CA THR A 64 4.21 1.81 17.74
C THR A 64 5.06 0.61 17.30
N GLY A 65 6.20 0.85 16.63
CA GLY A 65 7.00 -0.22 16.00
C GLY A 65 6.28 -0.89 14.83
N GLY A 66 5.30 -0.20 14.24
CA GLY A 66 4.59 -0.62 13.04
C GLY A 66 5.28 -0.17 11.76
N VAL A 67 4.52 -0.11 10.67
CA VAL A 67 5.06 0.07 9.31
C VAL A 67 4.28 1.14 8.55
N PHE A 68 4.97 2.08 7.92
CA PHE A 68 4.40 3.10 7.06
C PHE A 68 4.69 2.83 5.58
N TYR A 69 3.63 2.80 4.77
CA TYR A 69 3.71 2.53 3.34
C TYR A 69 3.59 3.78 2.48
N LEU A 70 4.38 3.82 1.41
CA LEU A 70 4.09 4.63 0.22
C LEU A 70 3.49 3.74 -0.88
N ARG A 71 2.19 3.88 -1.14
CA ARG A 71 1.51 3.13 -2.22
C ARG A 71 1.11 4.05 -3.36
N ILE A 72 1.81 4.01 -4.48
CA ILE A 72 1.37 4.73 -5.67
C ILE A 72 0.09 4.09 -6.23
N GLU A 73 -0.97 4.87 -6.38
CA GLU A 73 -2.24 4.41 -6.99
C GLU A 73 -2.28 4.81 -8.47
N ASP A 74 -1.59 4.01 -9.29
CA ASP A 74 -1.36 4.17 -10.73
C ASP A 74 -2.40 3.48 -11.62
N THR A 75 -3.54 3.06 -11.06
CA THR A 75 -4.57 2.29 -11.79
C THR A 75 -5.22 3.04 -12.96
N ASP A 76 -5.00 4.36 -13.06
CA ASP A 76 -5.50 5.21 -14.15
C ASP A 76 -4.36 5.82 -14.96
N GLN A 77 -3.81 5.01 -15.87
CA GLN A 77 -2.69 5.36 -16.75
C GLN A 77 -2.92 6.61 -17.61
N LYS A 78 -4.18 7.02 -17.85
CA LYS A 78 -4.47 8.21 -18.67
C LYS A 78 -4.17 9.52 -17.94
N ARG A 79 -4.12 9.48 -16.61
CA ARG A 79 -3.83 10.66 -15.77
C ARG A 79 -2.41 10.63 -15.21
N GLU A 80 -1.65 9.60 -15.50
CA GLU A 80 -0.26 9.47 -15.07
C GLU A 80 0.59 10.60 -15.67
N VAL A 81 1.41 11.21 -14.83
CA VAL A 81 2.37 12.24 -15.21
C VAL A 81 3.77 11.69 -15.01
N GLU A 82 4.57 11.72 -16.07
CA GLU A 82 5.98 11.31 -16.03
C GLU A 82 6.73 12.10 -14.95
N GLY A 83 7.49 11.41 -14.10
CA GLY A 83 8.22 12.02 -12.98
C GLY A 83 7.38 12.28 -11.73
N ALA A 84 6.08 11.98 -11.72
CA ALA A 84 5.22 12.25 -10.56
C ALA A 84 5.54 11.35 -9.36
N VAL A 85 5.97 10.11 -9.60
CA VAL A 85 6.36 9.18 -8.52
C VAL A 85 7.60 9.69 -7.81
N GLU A 86 8.62 10.08 -8.57
CA GLU A 86 9.87 10.67 -8.06
C GLU A 86 9.57 11.96 -7.30
N ALA A 87 8.70 12.83 -7.84
CA ALA A 87 8.29 14.05 -7.15
C ALA A 87 7.58 13.78 -5.81
N VAL A 88 6.81 12.69 -5.70
CA VAL A 88 6.21 12.26 -4.44
C VAL A 88 7.28 11.82 -3.44
N ILE A 89 8.22 10.98 -3.87
CA ILE A 89 9.31 10.47 -3.02
C ILE A 89 10.20 11.62 -2.53
N ASP A 90 10.57 12.53 -3.43
CA ASP A 90 11.37 13.72 -3.12
C ASP A 90 10.64 14.63 -2.13
N ALA A 91 9.34 14.85 -2.31
CA ALA A 91 8.55 15.65 -1.38
C ALA A 91 8.50 15.01 0.02
N MET A 92 8.25 13.70 0.11
CA MET A 92 8.25 12.99 1.40
C MET A 92 9.60 13.11 2.11
N THR A 93 10.69 12.91 1.36
CA THR A 93 12.05 13.07 1.87
C THR A 93 12.31 14.50 2.36
N PHE A 94 11.89 15.51 1.58
CA PHE A 94 12.03 16.92 1.92
C PHE A 94 11.32 17.29 3.24
N TYR A 95 10.14 16.72 3.49
CA TYR A 95 9.36 16.96 4.72
C TYR A 95 9.71 16.01 5.88
N GLY A 96 10.73 15.14 5.72
CA GLY A 96 11.15 14.19 6.76
C GLY A 96 10.09 13.13 7.08
N VAL A 97 9.34 12.70 6.06
CA VAL A 97 8.39 11.59 6.11
C VAL A 97 9.10 10.38 5.50
N HIS A 98 9.32 9.33 6.30
CA HIS A 98 10.04 8.14 5.87
C HIS A 98 9.07 6.96 5.80
N PHE A 99 8.99 6.31 4.64
CA PHE A 99 8.24 5.07 4.48
C PHE A 99 9.18 3.87 4.57
N ASP A 100 8.67 2.77 5.09
CA ASP A 100 9.42 1.54 5.34
C ASP A 100 9.30 0.56 4.17
N GLU A 101 8.15 0.59 3.48
CA GLU A 101 7.80 -0.31 2.39
C GLU A 101 6.94 0.42 1.34
N GLY A 102 6.91 -0.11 0.12
CA GLY A 102 6.15 0.46 -0.99
C GLY A 102 7.07 1.01 -2.07
N ALA A 103 6.59 1.97 -2.85
CA ALA A 103 7.27 2.40 -4.09
C ALA A 103 8.70 2.91 -3.85
N THR A 104 9.66 2.02 -4.02
CA THR A 104 11.09 2.32 -4.11
C THR A 104 11.56 2.13 -5.56
N ALA A 105 12.80 2.53 -5.86
CA ALA A 105 13.38 2.33 -7.19
C ALA A 105 13.45 0.84 -7.61
N ASP A 106 13.34 -0.08 -6.66
CA ASP A 106 13.44 -1.53 -6.87
C ASP A 106 12.08 -2.26 -6.88
N GLY A 107 10.97 -1.51 -6.73
CA GLY A 107 9.63 -2.06 -6.50
C GLY A 107 9.38 -2.26 -5.01
#